data_AF-A0A1A8L074-F1
#
_entry.id   AF-A0A1A8L074-F1
#
_cell.length_a   1.000
_cell.length_b   1.000
_cell.length_c   1.000
_cell.angle_alpha   90.00
_cell.angle_beta   90.00
_cell.angle_gamma   90.00
#
_symmetry.space_group_name_H-M   'P 1'
#
loop_
_entity.id
_entity.type
_entity.pdbx_description
1 polymer ?
#
loop_
_entity_poly.entity_id
_entity_poly.type
_entity_poly.pdbx_seq_one_letter_code
_entity_poly.pdbx_strand_id
1 'polypeptide(L)' 'LAIELLVACQGIEFLRPLRTTTPLEKVYELVRSVVKPWIKDRFMSPDIEAVHRLIIDQK' A
#
# COMPACT_ATOMS: atom_id res chain seq x y z
N LEU A 1 5.33 9.40 5.00
CA LEU A 1 4.36 8.33 5.28
C LEU A 1 3.82 7.62 4.03
N ALA A 2 3.31 8.31 3.00
CA ALA A 2 2.73 7.63 1.82
C ALA A 2 3.69 6.65 1.12
N ILE A 3 4.92 7.11 0.83
CA ILE A 3 5.97 6.28 0.21
C ILE A 3 6.28 5.06 1.08
N GLU A 4 6.50 5.28 2.38
CA GLU A 4 6.81 4.23 3.36
C GLU A 4 5.69 3.18 3.45
N LEU A 5 4.43 3.61 3.54
CA LEU A 5 3.28 2.72 3.58
C LEU A 5 3.16 1.87 2.30
N LEU A 6 3.40 2.48 1.14
CA LEU A 6 3.34 1.82 -0.15
C LEU A 6 4.43 0.74 -0.30
N VAL A 7 5.68 1.05 0.09
CA VAL A 7 6.76 0.06 0.08
C VAL A 7 6.57 -1.02 1.15
N ALA A 8 6.01 -0.70 2.31
CA ALA A 8 5.66 -1.70 3.33
C ALA A 8 4.59 -2.68 2.83
N CYS A 9 3.55 -2.18 2.15
CA CYS A 9 2.54 -3.02 1.51
C CYS A 9 3.15 -3.93 0.44
N GLN A 10 4.10 -3.42 -0.35
CA GLN A 10 4.84 -4.25 -1.29
C GLN A 10 5.68 -5.32 -0.58
N GLY A 11 6.35 -4.98 0.53
CA GLY A 11 7.12 -5.93 1.33
C GLY A 11 6.27 -7.07 1.90
N ILE A 12 5.04 -6.77 2.35
CA ILE A 12 4.08 -7.78 2.84
C ILE A 12 3.80 -8.85 1.76
N GLU A 13 3.70 -8.47 0.50
CA GLU A 13 3.45 -9.40 -0.61
C GLU A 13 4.62 -10.36 -0.84
N PHE A 14 5.85 -9.86 -0.74
CA PHE A 14 7.05 -10.68 -0.87
C PHE A 14 7.23 -11.68 0.27
N LEU A 15 6.56 -11.44 1.41
CA LEU A 15 6.59 -12.31 2.58
C LEU A 15 5.43 -13.32 2.63
N ARG A 16 4.51 -13.32 1.66
CA ARG A 16 3.43 -14.31 1.63
C ARG A 16 4.01 -15.73 1.53
N PRO A 17 3.45 -16.72 2.27
CA PRO A 17 2.13 -16.73 2.91
C PRO A 17 2.06 -16.17 4.34
N LEU A 18 3.12 -15.56 4.87
CA LEU A 18 3.07 -14.92 6.19
C LEU A 18 2.00 -13.82 6.21
N ARG A 19 1.34 -13.69 7.36
CA ARG A 19 0.31 -12.68 7.60
C ARG A 19 0.70 -11.81 8.78
N THR A 20 0.38 -10.53 8.67
CA THR A 20 0.49 -9.59 9.79
C THR A 20 -0.77 -9.63 10.63
N THR A 21 -0.89 -8.72 11.60
CA THR A 21 -2.07 -8.62 12.47
C THR A 21 -3.31 -8.22 11.68
N THR A 22 -4.50 -8.61 12.16
CA THR A 22 -5.79 -8.32 11.47
C THR A 22 -5.99 -6.84 11.13
N PRO A 23 -5.67 -5.86 12.00
CA PRO A 23 -5.80 -4.44 11.63
C PRO A 23 -4.86 -4.04 10.50
N LEU A 24 -3.63 -4.55 10.48
CA LEU A 24 -2.65 -4.22 9.44
C LEU A 24 -2.97 -4.89 8.09
N GLU A 25 -3.58 -6.08 8.09
CA GLU A 25 -4.12 -6.68 6.86
C GLU A 25 -5.25 -5.82 6.27
N LYS A 26 -6.12 -5.23 7.10
CA LYS A 26 -7.15 -4.28 6.62
C LYS A 26 -6.54 -3.00 6.04
N VAL A 27 -5.48 -2.47 6.65
CA VAL A 27 -4.74 -1.31 6.09
C VAL A 27 -4.11 -1.69 4.75
N TYR A 28 -3.49 -2.87 4.64
CA TYR A 28 -2.96 -3.38 3.39
C TYR A 28 -4.05 -3.50 2.31
N GLU A 29 -5.21 -4.09 2.63
CA GLU A 29 -6.36 -4.18 1.73
C GLU A 29 -6.86 -2.81 1.28
N LEU A 30 -6.94 -1.84 2.19
CA LEU A 30 -7.35 -0.48 1.89
C LEU A 30 -6.37 0.21 0.93
N VAL A 31 -5.06 0.09 1.15
CA VAL A 31 -4.04 0.62 0.23
C VAL A 31 -4.15 -0.07 -1.14
N ARG A 32 -4.39 -1.38 -1.18
CA ARG A 32 -4.56 -2.14 -2.42
C ARG A 32 -5.88 -1.90 -3.15
N SER A 33 -6.85 -1.26 -2.51
CA SER A 33 -8.07 -0.77 -3.18
C SER A 33 -7.80 0.44 -4.10
N VAL A 34 -6.76 1.24 -3.80
CA VAL A 34 -6.41 2.44 -4.57
C VAL A 34 -5.16 2.27 -5.44
N VAL A 35 -4.21 1.42 -5.02
CA VAL A 35 -2.96 1.17 -5.74
C VAL A 35 -2.66 -0.32 -5.85
N LYS A 36 -2.60 -0.82 -7.09
CA LYS A 36 -2.28 -2.24 -7.37
C LYS A 36 -0.83 -2.60 -6.95
N PRO A 37 -0.54 -3.88 -6.65
CA PRO A 37 0.84 -4.37 -6.51
C PRO A 37 1.76 -3.98 -7.67
N TRP A 38 3.05 -3.82 -7.39
CA TRP A 38 4.05 -3.63 -8.45
C TRP A 38 4.50 -4.98 -9.00
N ILE A 39 4.04 -5.30 -10.21
CA ILE A 39 4.48 -6.51 -10.96
C ILE A 39 5.58 -6.17 -11.97
N LYS A 40 5.55 -4.94 -12.48
CA LYS A 40 6.54 -4.37 -13.39
C LYS A 40 6.71 -2.90 -13.05
N ASP A 41 7.82 -2.34 -13.49
CA ASP A 41 8.08 -0.91 -13.33
C ASP A 41 6.98 -0.07 -13.99
N ARG A 42 6.60 0.99 -13.27
CA ARG A 42 5.68 2.02 -13.72
C ARG A 42 6.01 3.32 -13.01
N PHE A 43 5.46 4.43 -13.50
CA PHE A 43 5.60 5.71 -12.83
C PHE A 43 5.03 5.64 -11.41
N MET A 44 5.86 5.95 -10.42
CA MET A 44 5.47 5.88 -9.01
C MET A 44 4.70 7.13 -8.55
N SER A 45 4.87 8.27 -9.22
CA SER A 45 4.23 9.53 -8.82
C SER A 45 2.69 9.42 -8.68
N PRO A 46 1.95 8.80 -9.61
CA PRO A 46 0.50 8.59 -9.44
C PRO A 46 0.14 7.72 -8.23
N ASP A 47 0.91 6.66 -7.97
CA ASP A 47 0.67 5.76 -6.84
C ASP A 47 0.93 6.47 -5.50
N ILE A 48 2.02 7.24 -5.42
CA ILE A 48 2.38 8.02 -4.23
C ILE A 48 1.29 9.05 -3.92
N GLU A 49 0.79 9.76 -4.93
CA GLU A 49 -0.27 10.75 -4.77
C GLU A 49 -1.58 10.10 -4.31
N ALA A 50 -1.96 8.95 -4.88
CA ALA A 50 -3.16 8.22 -4.48
C ALA A 50 -3.11 7.77 -3.01
N VAL A 51 -1.97 7.24 -2.55
CA VAL A 51 -1.78 6.86 -1.14
C VAL A 51 -1.67 8.10 -0.24
N HIS A 52 -1.07 9.19 -0.71
CA HIS A 52 -1.02 10.45 0.04
C HIS A 52 -2.44 10.97 0.33
N ARG A 53 -3.31 11.02 -0.68
CA ARG A 53 -4.73 11.38 -0.53
C ARG A 53 -5.46 10.47 0.45
N LEU A 54 -5.27 9.15 0.33
CA LEU A 54 -5.86 8.18 1.26
C LEU A 54 -5.51 8.48 2.73
N ILE A 55 -4.28 8.95 3.00
CA ILE A 55 -3.82 9.28 4.36
C ILE A 55 -4.45 10.59 4.86
N ILE A 56 -4.60 11.61 4.01
CA ILE A 56 -5.09 12.94 4.41
C ILE A 56 -6.62 13.06 4.38
N ASP A 57 -7.30 12.24 3.58
CA ASP A 57 -8.77 12.26 3.43
C ASP A 57 -9.51 11.53 4.57
N GLN A 58 -8.77 10.84 5.46
CA GLN A 58 -9.30 10.24 6.69
C GLN A 58 -9.61 11.35 7.73
N LYS A 59 -10.75 12.03 7.54
CA LYS A 59 -11.43 12.79 8.61
C LYS A 59 -12.27 11.88 9.47
#